data_AF-A0A940SMH5-F1
#
_entry.id   AF-A0A940SMH5-F1
#
_cell.length_a   1.000
_cell.length_b   1.000
_cell.length_c   1.000
_cell.angle_alpha   90.00
_cell.angle_beta   90.00
_cell.angle_gamma   90.00
#
_symmetry.space_group_name_H-M   'P 1'
#
loop_
_entity.id
_entity.type
_entity.pdbx_description
1 polymer ?
#
loop_
_entity_poly.entity_id
_entity_poly.type
_entity_poly.pdbx_seq_one_letter_code
_entity_poly.pdbx_strand_id
1 'polypeptide(L)'
;GMIRQRRIGHGGTLDPFATGVLPLFLGKATRLCDMSPVEDKRYTVKLRLGVETDTQDLTGKVLKECDGPVTRAELEAVIPMFVGEQQQLPPMYSAVQVGGQRLYDLARQGIEVERQPRDITIHHINLLEYDEETRCALLDVGCSKGTYIRTLCHDLGQKLGVGGAAETLRRTEALGFALKDCCGFEQIAAALEEGEEAFEALLLPLETVFASCPAVYLSPAQDKMFRNGVRMDLARINGVPQSHDGLLRVLGNDREFLGVARPSYETSELIAVRNFCAG
;
A
#
# COMPACT_ATOMS: atom_id res chain seq x y z
N GLY A 1 -5.58 -6.10 21.99
CA GLY A 1 -4.23 -5.92 21.41
C GLY A 1 -3.39 -5.05 22.33
N MET A 2 -2.07 -5.04 22.13
CA MET A 2 -1.07 -4.38 22.97
C MET A 2 -1.40 -2.91 23.29
N ILE A 3 -1.81 -2.13 22.28
CA ILE A 3 -2.08 -0.69 22.39
C ILE A 3 -3.45 -0.32 22.99
N ARG A 4 -4.29 -1.29 23.37
CA ARG A 4 -5.66 -1.10 23.92
C ARG A 4 -6.61 -0.19 23.10
N GLN A 5 -6.24 0.19 21.87
CA GLN A 5 -7.05 0.97 20.95
C GLN A 5 -8.15 0.11 20.33
N ARG A 6 -9.42 0.55 20.44
CA ARG A 6 -10.57 -0.23 19.93
C ARG A 6 -10.68 -0.25 18.41
N ARG A 7 -10.35 0.86 17.75
CA ARG A 7 -10.51 1.02 16.30
C ARG A 7 -9.14 1.15 15.65
N ILE A 8 -8.75 0.13 14.89
CA ILE A 8 -7.47 0.05 14.17
C ILE A 8 -7.79 -0.39 12.74
N GLY A 9 -7.19 0.30 11.77
CA GLY A 9 -7.24 -0.04 10.35
C GLY A 9 -5.84 -0.07 9.77
N HIS A 10 -5.67 -0.62 8.57
CA HIS A 10 -4.36 -0.70 7.92
C HIS A 10 -4.44 -0.28 6.45
N GLY A 11 -3.35 0.28 5.92
CA GLY A 11 -3.23 0.82 4.55
C GLY A 11 -3.00 -0.22 3.44
N GLY A 12 -3.44 -1.46 3.66
CA GLY A 12 -3.20 -2.59 2.76
C GLY A 12 -2.51 -3.78 3.43
N THR A 13 -3.12 -4.96 3.27
CA THR A 13 -2.69 -6.22 3.90
C THR A 13 -1.27 -6.62 3.46
N LEU A 14 -0.53 -7.26 4.38
CA LEU A 14 0.67 -8.04 4.07
C LEU A 14 0.34 -9.52 4.24
N ASP A 15 0.91 -10.36 3.40
CA ASP A 15 0.85 -11.80 3.58
C ASP A 15 1.54 -12.20 4.91
N PRO A 16 1.11 -13.28 5.60
CA PRO A 16 1.67 -13.63 6.90
C PRO A 16 3.19 -13.90 6.92
N PHE A 17 3.76 -14.38 5.81
CA PHE A 17 5.19 -14.61 5.67
C PHE A 17 5.98 -13.35 5.26
N ALA A 18 5.26 -12.29 4.89
CA ALA A 18 5.87 -11.04 4.46
C ALA A 18 6.19 -10.13 5.64
N THR A 19 7.17 -9.25 5.44
CA THR A 19 7.60 -8.25 6.41
C THR A 19 7.55 -6.85 5.81
N GLY A 20 7.83 -5.83 6.63
CA GLY A 20 8.07 -4.46 6.16
C GLY A 20 6.92 -3.50 6.46
N VAL A 21 6.77 -2.48 5.62
CA VAL A 21 5.93 -1.31 5.89
C VAL A 21 4.45 -1.70 5.94
N LEU A 22 3.80 -1.44 7.08
CA LEU A 22 2.35 -1.59 7.24
C LEU A 22 1.79 -0.33 7.91
N PRO A 23 1.26 0.64 7.15
CA PRO A 23 0.65 1.82 7.73
C PRO A 23 -0.56 1.42 8.58
N LEU A 24 -0.52 1.74 9.88
CA LEU A 24 -1.60 1.51 10.83
C LEU A 24 -2.29 2.82 11.16
N PHE A 25 -3.60 2.81 11.08
CA PHE A 25 -4.44 3.96 11.39
C PHE A 25 -5.16 3.70 12.71
N LEU A 26 -5.01 4.61 13.67
CA LEU A 26 -5.59 4.47 15.01
C LEU A 26 -6.78 5.41 15.22
N GLY A 27 -7.85 4.89 15.80
CA GLY A 27 -9.02 5.69 16.20
C GLY A 27 -9.68 6.39 15.02
N LYS A 28 -9.78 7.72 15.08
CA LYS A 28 -10.37 8.55 14.01
C LYS A 28 -9.57 8.46 12.70
N ALA A 29 -8.27 8.17 12.77
CA ALA A 29 -7.39 8.05 11.61
C ALA A 29 -7.82 6.92 10.66
N THR A 30 -8.51 5.88 11.16
CA THR A 30 -9.01 4.77 10.31
C THR A 30 -9.96 5.21 9.20
N ARG A 31 -10.51 6.42 9.30
CA ARG A 31 -11.30 7.02 8.22
C ARG A 31 -10.46 7.44 7.01
N LEU A 32 -9.12 7.34 7.12
CA LEU A 32 -8.15 7.72 6.08
C LEU A 32 -7.57 6.54 5.31
N CYS A 33 -7.91 5.29 5.68
CA CYS A 33 -7.34 4.09 5.07
C CYS A 33 -7.42 4.11 3.53
N ASP A 34 -8.50 4.66 2.97
CA ASP A 34 -8.76 4.71 1.52
C ASP A 34 -8.62 6.13 0.93
N MET A 35 -8.01 7.06 1.68
CA MET A 35 -7.89 8.47 1.27
C MET A 35 -6.47 8.88 0.88
N SER A 36 -5.48 8.00 1.03
CA SER A 36 -4.09 8.30 0.70
C SER A 36 -3.97 8.67 -0.79
N PRO A 37 -3.34 9.82 -1.12
CA PRO A 37 -3.08 10.20 -2.50
C PRO A 37 -1.99 9.32 -3.14
N VAL A 38 -1.12 8.73 -2.32
CA VAL A 38 -0.10 7.77 -2.76
C VAL A 38 -0.65 6.38 -2.52
N GLU A 39 -0.80 5.62 -3.60
CA GLU A 39 -1.32 4.26 -3.53
C GLU A 39 -0.31 3.23 -4.04
N ASP A 40 0.84 3.65 -4.56
CA ASP A 40 1.87 2.74 -5.03
C ASP A 40 2.59 2.07 -3.86
N LYS A 41 3.20 0.93 -4.16
CA LYS A 41 3.97 0.14 -3.22
C LYS A 41 5.30 -0.25 -3.85
N ARG A 42 6.29 -0.46 -2.98
CA ARG A 42 7.59 -1.01 -3.37
C ARG A 42 7.91 -2.23 -2.53
N TYR A 43 8.52 -3.23 -3.16
CA TYR A 43 8.84 -4.51 -2.55
C TYR A 43 10.25 -4.94 -2.92
N THR A 44 10.89 -5.63 -1.98
CA THR A 44 11.97 -6.55 -2.28
C THR A 44 11.43 -7.97 -2.14
N VAL A 45 11.62 -8.80 -3.16
CA VAL A 45 11.16 -10.20 -3.17
C VAL A 45 12.29 -11.12 -3.60
N LYS A 46 12.44 -12.24 -2.89
CA LYS A 46 13.28 -13.34 -3.35
C LYS A 46 12.39 -14.32 -4.12
N LEU A 47 12.60 -14.42 -5.42
CA LEU A 47 11.96 -15.38 -6.32
C LEU A 47 12.78 -16.67 -6.33
N ARG A 48 12.14 -17.82 -6.07
CA ARG A 48 12.70 -19.15 -6.30
C ARG A 48 12.13 -19.73 -7.59
N LEU A 49 12.97 -19.96 -8.58
CA LEU A 49 12.58 -20.62 -9.84
C LEU A 49 12.71 -22.14 -9.72
N GLY A 50 11.93 -22.87 -10.52
CA GLY A 50 11.92 -24.33 -10.52
C GLY A 50 10.98 -24.96 -9.49
N VAL A 51 10.10 -24.17 -8.88
CA VAL A 51 9.08 -24.64 -7.92
C VAL A 51 7.78 -23.90 -8.11
N GLU A 52 6.67 -24.63 -8.08
CA GLU A 52 5.32 -24.07 -8.06
C GLU A 52 4.59 -24.57 -6.82
N THR A 53 3.89 -23.66 -6.14
CA THR A 53 3.10 -23.98 -4.94
C THR A 53 1.66 -23.47 -5.11
N ASP A 54 0.75 -24.05 -4.35
CA ASP A 54 -0.68 -23.65 -4.34
C ASP A 54 -0.92 -22.23 -3.82
N THR A 55 -0.05 -21.72 -2.95
CA THR A 55 -0.10 -20.36 -2.41
C THR A 55 0.74 -19.36 -3.23
N GLN A 56 1.52 -19.83 -4.22
CA GLN A 56 2.50 -19.04 -4.99
C GLN A 56 3.64 -18.45 -4.12
N ASP A 57 3.82 -18.98 -2.92
CA ASP A 57 4.94 -18.74 -2.02
C ASP A 57 5.43 -20.07 -1.42
N LEU A 58 6.62 -20.09 -0.81
CA LEU A 58 7.19 -21.31 -0.26
C LEU A 58 6.55 -21.80 1.05
N THR A 59 5.48 -21.15 1.53
CA THR A 59 4.71 -21.66 2.68
C THR A 59 3.61 -22.63 2.27
N GLY A 60 3.27 -22.67 0.98
CA GLY A 60 2.27 -23.57 0.40
C GLY A 60 2.78 -24.98 0.15
N LYS A 61 1.87 -25.82 -0.34
CA LYS A 61 2.19 -27.16 -0.80
C LYS A 61 2.82 -27.09 -2.19
N VAL A 62 3.96 -27.76 -2.37
CA VAL A 62 4.59 -27.94 -3.68
C VAL A 62 3.66 -28.73 -4.61
N LEU A 63 3.36 -28.13 -5.77
CA LEU A 63 2.57 -28.72 -6.85
C LEU A 63 3.46 -29.32 -7.93
N LYS A 64 4.58 -28.66 -8.23
CA LYS A 64 5.51 -29.05 -9.28
C LYS A 64 6.92 -28.55 -8.95
N GLU A 65 7.92 -29.35 -9.33
CA GLU A 65 9.33 -28.97 -9.29
C GLU A 65 9.95 -29.16 -10.67
N CYS A 66 10.95 -28.35 -10.99
CA CYS A 66 11.72 -28.41 -12.23
C CYS A 66 13.18 -28.07 -11.94
N ASP A 67 14.07 -28.95 -12.38
CA ASP A 67 15.52 -28.77 -12.26
C ASP A 67 16.15 -28.17 -13.53
N GLY A 68 15.33 -27.68 -14.46
CA GLY A 68 15.81 -26.97 -15.64
C GLY A 68 16.69 -25.78 -15.24
N PRO A 69 17.90 -25.66 -15.83
CA PRO A 69 18.74 -24.50 -15.56
C PRO A 69 18.04 -23.25 -16.10
N VAL A 70 18.23 -22.13 -15.39
CA VAL A 70 17.88 -20.81 -15.89
C VAL A 70 19.12 -19.95 -15.73
N THR A 71 19.56 -19.37 -16.84
CA THR A 71 20.68 -18.45 -16.85
C THR A 71 20.22 -17.06 -16.45
N ARG A 72 21.15 -16.24 -15.96
CA ARG A 72 20.90 -14.83 -15.67
C ARG A 72 20.33 -14.10 -16.89
N ALA A 73 20.89 -14.37 -18.07
CA ALA A 73 20.48 -13.73 -19.32
C ALA A 73 19.03 -14.06 -19.71
N GLU A 74 18.57 -15.29 -19.47
CA GLU A 74 17.17 -15.68 -19.71
C GLU A 74 16.22 -14.94 -18.77
N LEU A 75 16.57 -14.85 -17.48
CA LEU A 75 15.78 -14.09 -16.51
C LEU A 75 15.72 -12.60 -16.86
N GLU A 76 16.86 -11.98 -17.17
CA GLU A 76 16.93 -10.58 -17.58
C GLU A 76 16.15 -10.30 -18.88
N ALA A 77 16.07 -11.27 -19.79
CA ALA A 77 15.32 -11.15 -21.03
C ALA A 77 13.79 -11.17 -20.82
N VAL A 78 13.27 -11.88 -19.82
CA VAL A 78 11.82 -11.94 -19.57
C VAL A 78 11.29 -10.80 -18.70
N ILE A 79 12.11 -10.24 -17.80
CA ILE A 79 11.70 -9.19 -16.87
C ILE A 79 11.02 -7.99 -17.56
N PRO A 80 11.55 -7.42 -18.67
CA PRO A 80 10.94 -6.27 -19.32
C PRO A 80 9.52 -6.50 -19.83
N MET A 81 9.12 -7.76 -20.07
CA MET A 81 7.77 -8.10 -20.54
C MET A 81 6.70 -7.90 -19.47
N PHE A 82 7.10 -7.78 -18.20
CA PHE A 82 6.23 -7.57 -17.05
C PHE A 82 6.21 -6.12 -16.58
N VAL A 83 6.91 -5.19 -17.24
CA VAL A 83 6.90 -3.76 -16.88
C VAL A 83 5.83 -3.04 -17.71
N GLY A 84 5.05 -2.18 -17.05
CA GLY A 84 3.94 -1.44 -17.64
C GLY A 84 2.57 -1.89 -17.16
N GLU A 85 1.54 -1.41 -17.85
CA GLU A 85 0.14 -1.77 -17.61
C GLU A 85 -0.13 -3.21 -18.06
N GLN A 86 -0.76 -4.00 -17.20
CA GLN A 86 -1.14 -5.37 -17.51
C GLN A 86 -2.30 -5.84 -16.64
N GLN A 87 -2.84 -7.01 -16.98
CA GLN A 87 -3.86 -7.66 -16.18
C GLN A 87 -3.25 -8.82 -15.39
N GLN A 88 -3.56 -8.87 -14.11
CA GLN A 88 -3.12 -9.95 -13.22
C GLN A 88 -4.31 -10.70 -12.66
N LEU A 89 -4.26 -12.03 -12.71
CA LEU A 89 -5.25 -12.88 -12.05
C LEU A 89 -4.87 -13.00 -10.56
N PRO A 90 -5.69 -12.54 -9.60
CA PRO A 90 -5.37 -12.68 -8.18
C PRO A 90 -5.18 -14.15 -7.78
N PRO A 91 -4.30 -14.49 -6.82
CA PRO A 91 -4.18 -15.85 -6.32
C PRO A 91 -5.43 -16.26 -5.52
N MET A 92 -5.70 -17.58 -5.45
CA MET A 92 -6.78 -18.12 -4.62
C MET A 92 -6.58 -17.76 -3.14
N TYR A 93 -5.34 -17.80 -2.65
CA TYR A 93 -5.00 -17.33 -1.31
C TYR A 93 -4.85 -15.80 -1.28
N SER A 94 -5.98 -15.09 -1.35
CA SER A 94 -6.02 -13.61 -1.30
C SER A 94 -7.21 -13.08 -0.48
N ALA A 95 -7.14 -11.80 -0.11
CA ALA A 95 -8.20 -11.10 0.62
C ALA A 95 -9.39 -10.64 -0.25
N VAL A 96 -9.37 -10.91 -1.57
CA VAL A 96 -10.45 -10.57 -2.49
C VAL A 96 -11.74 -11.25 -2.05
N GLN A 97 -12.87 -10.55 -2.16
CA GLN A 97 -14.19 -11.13 -1.88
C GLN A 97 -14.92 -11.51 -3.17
N VAL A 98 -15.50 -12.71 -3.19
CA VAL A 98 -16.42 -13.19 -4.24
C VAL A 98 -17.67 -13.71 -3.53
N GLY A 99 -18.85 -13.22 -3.92
CA GLY A 99 -20.11 -13.60 -3.27
C GLY A 99 -20.18 -13.26 -1.77
N GLY A 100 -19.43 -12.26 -1.31
CA GLY A 100 -19.36 -11.85 0.10
C GLY A 100 -18.38 -12.66 0.96
N GLN A 101 -17.72 -13.68 0.42
CA GLN A 101 -16.72 -14.49 1.12
C GLN A 101 -15.31 -14.18 0.60
N ARG A 102 -14.30 -14.21 1.46
CA ARG A 102 -12.91 -13.96 1.04
C ARG A 102 -12.33 -15.21 0.37
N LEU A 103 -11.54 -15.02 -0.69
CA LEU A 103 -10.95 -16.12 -1.46
C LEU A 103 -10.05 -17.02 -0.60
N TYR A 104 -9.29 -16.45 0.35
CA TYR A 104 -8.48 -17.29 1.23
C TYR A 104 -9.33 -18.21 2.15
N ASP A 105 -10.53 -17.78 2.57
CA ASP A 105 -11.42 -18.61 3.38
C ASP A 105 -11.96 -19.78 2.56
N LEU A 106 -12.29 -19.52 1.28
CA LEU A 106 -12.74 -20.51 0.31
C LEU A 106 -11.63 -21.50 -0.08
N ALA A 107 -10.41 -21.00 -0.32
CA ALA A 107 -9.24 -21.82 -0.67
C ALA A 107 -8.91 -22.83 0.44
N ARG A 108 -9.02 -22.42 1.71
CA ARG A 108 -8.84 -23.32 2.87
C ARG A 108 -9.91 -24.41 2.96
N GLN A 109 -11.07 -24.21 2.36
CA GLN A 109 -12.14 -25.21 2.24
C GLN A 109 -11.96 -26.10 1.00
N GLY A 110 -10.90 -25.88 0.20
CA GLY A 110 -10.69 -26.58 -1.06
C GLY A 110 -11.64 -26.13 -2.17
N ILE A 111 -12.33 -24.99 -2.01
CA ILE A 111 -13.26 -24.46 -3.00
C ILE A 111 -12.50 -23.55 -3.95
N GLU A 112 -12.43 -23.95 -5.22
CA GLU A 112 -11.93 -23.11 -6.29
C GLU A 112 -13.05 -22.25 -6.88
N VAL A 113 -12.76 -20.96 -7.09
CA VAL A 113 -13.73 -20.01 -7.64
C VAL A 113 -13.10 -19.27 -8.81
N GLU A 114 -13.91 -18.99 -9.82
CA GLU A 114 -13.51 -18.17 -10.95
C GLU A 114 -13.15 -16.76 -10.47
N ARG A 115 -11.99 -16.28 -10.92
CA ARG A 115 -11.41 -14.99 -10.54
C ARG A 115 -11.33 -14.12 -11.79
N GLN A 116 -11.66 -12.85 -11.64
CA GLN A 116 -11.52 -11.89 -12.73
C GLN A 116 -10.13 -11.23 -12.67
N PRO A 117 -9.43 -11.09 -13.81
CA PRO A 117 -8.20 -10.31 -13.88
C PRO A 117 -8.42 -8.87 -13.42
N ARG A 118 -7.37 -8.27 -12.87
CA ARG A 118 -7.37 -6.87 -12.41
C ARG A 118 -6.27 -6.09 -13.12
N ASP A 119 -6.59 -4.87 -13.48
CA ASP A 119 -5.61 -3.94 -14.04
C ASP A 119 -4.61 -3.55 -12.94
N ILE A 120 -3.34 -3.68 -13.28
CA ILE A 120 -2.20 -3.29 -12.45
C ILE A 120 -1.17 -2.57 -13.33
N THR A 121 -0.27 -1.84 -12.70
CA THR A 121 0.90 -1.27 -13.34
C THR A 121 2.14 -1.71 -12.57
N ILE A 122 3.09 -2.33 -13.26
CA ILE A 122 4.44 -2.53 -12.72
C ILE A 122 5.30 -1.38 -13.23
N HIS A 123 5.76 -0.51 -12.34
CA HIS A 123 6.56 0.65 -12.72
C HIS A 123 8.00 0.25 -13.06
N HIS A 124 8.57 -0.68 -12.28
CA HIS A 124 9.90 -1.22 -12.52
C HIS A 124 10.07 -2.59 -11.86
N ILE A 125 10.99 -3.38 -12.42
CA ILE A 125 11.54 -4.60 -11.82
C ILE A 125 13.05 -4.53 -12.02
N ASN A 126 13.80 -4.39 -10.93
CA ASN A 126 15.25 -4.40 -10.97
C ASN A 126 15.75 -5.75 -10.44
N LEU A 127 16.54 -6.48 -11.24
CA LEU A 127 17.25 -7.66 -10.77
C LEU A 127 18.46 -7.20 -9.95
N LEU A 128 18.41 -7.42 -8.64
CA LEU A 128 19.47 -7.03 -7.72
C LEU A 128 20.55 -8.11 -7.65
N GLU A 129 20.13 -9.36 -7.51
CA GLU A 129 21.00 -10.52 -7.38
C GLU A 129 20.38 -11.72 -8.07
N TYR A 130 21.21 -12.58 -8.64
CA TYR A 130 20.78 -13.89 -9.15
C TYR A 130 21.85 -14.94 -8.89
N ASP A 131 21.44 -16.05 -8.32
CA ASP A 131 22.24 -17.25 -8.14
C ASP A 131 21.68 -18.35 -9.06
N GLU A 132 22.46 -18.77 -10.05
CA GLU A 132 22.08 -19.80 -11.03
C GLU A 132 22.04 -21.21 -10.43
N GLU A 133 22.87 -21.49 -9.42
CA GLU A 133 22.94 -22.81 -8.77
C GLU A 133 21.67 -23.04 -7.95
N THR A 134 21.28 -22.04 -7.16
CA THR A 134 20.04 -22.09 -6.38
C THR A 134 18.82 -21.63 -7.17
N ARG A 135 18.99 -21.01 -8.34
CA ARG A 135 17.91 -20.39 -9.14
C ARG A 135 17.08 -19.40 -8.31
N CYS A 136 17.74 -18.66 -7.43
CA CYS A 136 17.13 -17.64 -6.59
C CYS A 136 17.48 -16.25 -7.12
N ALA A 137 16.47 -15.42 -7.34
CA ALA A 137 16.62 -14.04 -7.77
C ALA A 137 16.11 -13.08 -6.69
N LEU A 138 16.86 -12.02 -6.39
CA LEU A 138 16.40 -10.91 -5.58
C LEU A 138 15.93 -9.77 -6.50
N LEU A 139 14.66 -9.40 -6.39
CA LEU A 139 14.04 -8.38 -7.22
C LEU A 139 13.59 -7.19 -6.37
N ASP A 140 13.81 -5.97 -6.87
CA ASP A 140 13.16 -4.75 -6.39
C ASP A 140 12.04 -4.35 -7.36
N VAL A 141 10.82 -4.26 -6.84
CA VAL A 141 9.60 -4.08 -7.64
C VAL A 141 8.83 -2.87 -7.14
N GLY A 142 8.63 -1.88 -8.01
CA GLY A 142 7.68 -0.78 -7.80
C GLY A 142 6.39 -1.06 -8.56
N CYS A 143 5.24 -0.98 -7.90
CA CYS A 143 3.96 -1.33 -8.52
C CYS A 143 2.78 -0.55 -7.95
N SER A 144 1.70 -0.53 -8.73
CA SER A 144 0.42 0.05 -8.34
C SER A 144 -0.25 -0.77 -7.23
N LYS A 145 -1.25 -0.16 -6.57
CA LYS A 145 -2.13 -0.89 -5.63
C LYS A 145 -2.75 -2.14 -6.28
N GLY A 146 -2.98 -3.15 -5.45
CA GLY A 146 -3.67 -4.38 -5.88
C GLY A 146 -2.77 -5.42 -6.57
N THR A 147 -1.51 -5.08 -6.84
CA THR A 147 -0.51 -6.01 -7.38
C THR A 147 -0.17 -7.12 -6.38
N TYR A 148 -0.25 -8.37 -6.82
CA TYR A 148 0.20 -9.55 -6.10
C TYR A 148 1.61 -9.92 -6.53
N ILE A 149 2.59 -9.68 -5.66
CA ILE A 149 4.00 -10.01 -5.93
C ILE A 149 4.22 -11.53 -6.06
N ARG A 150 3.45 -12.34 -5.31
CA ARG A 150 3.46 -13.81 -5.46
C ARG A 150 3.07 -14.25 -6.87
N THR A 151 2.07 -13.60 -7.46
CA THR A 151 1.64 -13.90 -8.83
C THR A 151 2.67 -13.42 -9.85
N LEU A 152 3.33 -12.26 -9.63
CA LEU A 152 4.47 -11.87 -10.45
C LEU A 152 5.59 -12.91 -10.44
N CYS A 153 5.93 -13.46 -9.26
CA CYS A 153 6.92 -14.54 -9.13
C CYS A 153 6.51 -15.81 -9.89
N HIS A 154 5.24 -16.20 -9.76
CA HIS A 154 4.66 -17.33 -10.48
C HIS A 154 4.74 -17.13 -12.00
N ASP A 155 4.27 -15.98 -12.50
CA ASP A 155 4.18 -15.69 -13.92
C ASP A 155 5.56 -15.57 -14.58
N LEU A 156 6.54 -14.97 -13.89
CA LEU A 156 7.95 -14.98 -14.33
C LEU A 156 8.46 -16.40 -14.52
N GLY A 157 8.19 -17.28 -13.54
CA GLY A 157 8.56 -18.69 -13.61
C GLY A 157 7.85 -19.45 -14.72
N GLN A 158 6.56 -19.19 -14.95
CA GLN A 158 5.80 -19.75 -16.07
C GLN A 158 6.38 -19.29 -17.41
N LYS A 159 6.76 -18.02 -17.53
CA LYS A 159 7.33 -17.47 -18.75
C LYS A 159 8.67 -18.11 -19.12
N LEU A 160 9.45 -18.49 -18.11
CA LEU A 160 10.71 -19.23 -18.25
C LEU A 160 10.51 -20.74 -18.43
N GLY A 161 9.28 -21.25 -18.27
CA GLY A 161 8.95 -22.67 -18.44
C GLY A 161 9.34 -23.58 -17.27
N VAL A 162 9.88 -23.03 -16.17
CA VAL A 162 10.35 -23.79 -14.99
C VAL A 162 9.45 -23.63 -13.76
N GLY A 163 8.52 -22.67 -13.78
CA GLY A 163 7.71 -22.31 -12.62
C GLY A 163 8.47 -21.43 -11.62
N GLY A 164 7.75 -20.81 -10.70
CA GLY A 164 8.33 -19.90 -9.72
C GLY A 164 7.40 -19.63 -8.54
N ALA A 165 8.00 -19.30 -7.39
CA ALA A 165 7.29 -18.92 -6.17
C ALA A 165 8.08 -17.87 -5.38
N ALA A 166 7.37 -17.07 -4.60
CA ALA A 166 8.02 -16.14 -3.67
C ALA A 166 8.59 -16.89 -2.46
N GLU A 167 9.89 -16.76 -2.22
CA GLU A 167 10.57 -17.32 -1.05
C GLU A 167 10.52 -16.37 0.13
N THR A 168 10.88 -15.10 -0.09
CA THR A 168 10.76 -14.04 0.92
C THR A 168 10.13 -12.81 0.29
N LEU A 169 9.38 -12.05 1.09
CA LEU A 169 8.72 -10.84 0.64
C LEU A 169 8.83 -9.75 1.71
N ARG A 170 9.33 -8.58 1.31
CA ARG A 170 9.40 -7.40 2.17
C ARG A 170 8.84 -6.18 1.44
N ARG A 171 7.79 -5.58 1.98
CA ARG A 171 7.30 -4.29 1.48
C ARG A 171 8.19 -3.18 2.02
N THR A 172 8.90 -2.50 1.12
CA THR A 172 9.86 -1.45 1.46
C THR A 172 9.20 -0.07 1.54
N GLU A 173 8.11 0.13 0.79
CA GLU A 173 7.34 1.38 0.80
C GLU A 173 5.84 1.10 0.62
N ALA A 174 4.99 1.88 1.31
CA ALA A 174 3.54 1.85 1.15
C ALA A 174 2.91 3.19 1.58
N LEU A 175 1.98 3.73 0.78
CA LEU A 175 1.27 4.98 1.07
C LEU A 175 2.20 6.18 1.34
N GLY A 176 3.36 6.22 0.66
CA GLY A 176 4.38 7.27 0.87
C GLY A 176 5.27 7.08 2.10
N PHE A 177 5.05 6.04 2.90
CA PHE A 177 5.91 5.66 4.02
C PHE A 177 6.92 4.60 3.62
N ALA A 178 8.13 4.68 4.18
CA ALA A 178 9.23 3.76 3.94
C ALA A 178 9.64 3.02 5.22
N LEU A 179 10.55 2.05 5.08
CA LEU A 179 11.05 1.25 6.22
C LEU A 179 11.63 2.10 7.36
N LYS A 180 12.23 3.25 7.05
CA LYS A 180 12.80 4.18 8.05
C LYS A 180 11.74 4.81 8.96
N ASP A 181 10.49 4.83 8.52
CA ASP A 181 9.36 5.41 9.26
C ASP A 181 8.66 4.35 10.14
N CYS A 182 9.12 3.09 10.10
CA CYS A 182 8.49 1.99 10.83
C CYS A 182 9.05 1.84 12.24
N CYS A 183 8.16 1.52 13.18
CA CYS A 183 8.53 1.07 14.52
C CYS A 183 8.34 -0.45 14.63
N GLY A 184 9.34 -1.14 15.17
CA GLY A 184 9.25 -2.57 15.52
C GLY A 184 8.33 -2.82 16.70
N PHE A 185 7.87 -4.07 16.87
CA PHE A 185 6.98 -4.44 17.97
C PHE A 185 7.63 -4.23 19.34
N GLU A 186 8.93 -4.47 19.46
CA GLU A 186 9.70 -4.27 20.69
C GLU A 186 9.76 -2.79 21.08
N GLN A 187 9.94 -1.89 20.10
CA GLN A 187 9.93 -0.44 20.33
C GLN A 187 8.56 0.04 20.80
N ILE A 188 7.49 -0.49 20.18
CA ILE A 188 6.11 -0.18 20.58
C ILE A 188 5.84 -0.67 22.00
N ALA A 189 6.27 -1.89 22.34
CA ALA A 189 6.10 -2.45 23.68
C ALA A 189 6.82 -1.62 24.74
N ALA A 190 8.08 -1.25 24.49
CA ALA A 190 8.86 -0.42 25.41
C ALA A 190 8.21 0.96 25.63
N ALA A 191 7.75 1.62 24.56
CA ALA A 191 7.08 2.92 24.68
C ALA A 191 5.77 2.84 25.47
N LEU A 192 5.00 1.75 25.32
CA LEU A 192 3.78 1.52 26.11
C LEU A 192 4.07 1.28 27.60
N GLU A 193 5.20 0.65 27.92
CA GLU A 193 5.65 0.46 29.31
C GLU A 193 6.13 1.77 29.94
N GLU A 194 6.79 2.62 29.15
CA GLU A 194 7.28 3.93 29.58
C GLU A 194 6.15 4.92 29.86
N GLY A 195 5.12 4.96 29.00
CA GLY A 195 3.92 5.76 29.23
C GLY A 195 3.27 6.32 27.96
N GLU A 196 2.18 7.07 28.16
CA GLU A 196 1.38 7.61 27.06
C GLU A 196 2.17 8.57 26.16
N GLU A 197 2.97 9.47 26.74
CA GLU A 197 3.78 10.44 25.99
C GLU A 197 4.82 9.75 25.08
N ALA A 198 5.48 8.71 25.58
CA ALA A 198 6.45 7.92 24.81
C ALA A 198 5.77 7.19 23.64
N PHE A 199 4.57 6.64 23.85
CA PHE A 199 3.78 6.02 22.80
C PHE A 199 3.29 7.04 21.76
N GLU A 200 2.78 8.20 22.20
CA GLU A 200 2.35 9.28 21.30
C GLU A 200 3.49 9.80 20.43
N ALA A 201 4.73 9.81 20.93
CA ALA A 201 5.90 10.18 20.17
C ALA A 201 6.23 9.21 19.00
N LEU A 202 5.71 7.99 19.02
CA LEU A 202 5.81 7.04 17.90
C LEU A 202 4.73 7.27 16.83
N LEU A 203 3.69 8.07 17.12
CA LEU A 203 2.59 8.31 16.21
C LEU A 203 2.92 9.42 15.22
N LEU A 204 2.60 9.19 13.96
CA LEU A 204 2.72 10.21 12.92
C LEU A 204 1.45 11.09 12.89
N PRO A 205 1.59 12.42 12.71
CA PRO A 205 0.44 13.30 12.51
C PRO A 205 -0.41 12.89 11.31
N LEU A 206 -1.73 13.07 11.38
CA LEU A 206 -2.67 12.72 10.29
C LEU A 206 -2.31 13.39 8.96
N GLU A 207 -1.79 14.61 9.00
CA GLU A 207 -1.39 15.38 7.83
C GLU A 207 -0.33 14.64 6.99
N THR A 208 0.51 13.80 7.61
CA THR A 208 1.61 13.09 6.95
C THR A 208 1.13 12.21 5.79
N VAL A 209 -0.08 11.64 5.90
CA VAL A 209 -0.73 10.86 4.83
C VAL A 209 -0.92 11.70 3.57
N PHE A 210 -1.07 13.02 3.71
CA PHE A 210 -1.34 13.96 2.63
C PHE A 210 -0.12 14.84 2.32
N ALA A 211 1.08 14.45 2.72
CA ALA A 211 2.28 15.28 2.58
C ALA A 211 2.58 15.68 1.12
N SER A 212 2.20 14.83 0.14
CA SER A 212 2.33 15.12 -1.29
C SER A 212 1.29 16.11 -1.82
N CYS A 213 0.20 16.35 -1.09
CA CYS A 213 -0.84 17.30 -1.49
C CYS A 213 -0.39 18.74 -1.20
N PRO A 214 -0.74 19.71 -2.06
CA PRO A 214 -0.54 21.13 -1.76
C PRO A 214 -1.31 21.56 -0.51
N ALA A 215 -0.80 22.60 0.15
CA ALA A 215 -1.37 23.18 1.36
C ALA A 215 -2.07 24.52 1.06
N VAL A 216 -3.23 24.74 1.66
CA VAL A 216 -3.90 26.04 1.72
C VAL A 216 -4.02 26.51 3.16
N TYR A 217 -3.88 27.81 3.38
CA TYR A 217 -3.87 28.41 4.71
C TYR A 217 -5.10 29.30 4.89
N LEU A 218 -5.89 29.01 5.91
CA LEU A 218 -7.11 29.73 6.20
C LEU A 218 -6.82 30.94 7.10
N SER A 219 -7.45 32.07 6.80
CA SER A 219 -7.52 33.19 7.74
C SER A 219 -8.32 32.82 9.00
N PRO A 220 -8.23 33.57 10.11
CA PRO A 220 -8.99 33.28 11.34
C PRO A 220 -10.51 33.14 11.13
N ALA A 221 -11.08 33.91 10.21
CA ALA A 221 -12.50 33.82 9.89
C ALA A 221 -12.83 32.54 9.11
N GLN A 222 -12.01 32.19 8.12
CA GLN A 222 -12.17 30.98 7.30
C GLN A 222 -11.95 29.70 8.12
N ASP A 223 -11.01 29.71 9.06
CA ASP A 223 -10.77 28.61 9.98
C ASP A 223 -12.06 28.23 10.74
N LYS A 224 -12.68 29.24 11.39
CA LYS A 224 -13.98 29.06 12.07
C LYS A 224 -15.07 28.56 11.12
N MET A 225 -15.11 29.07 9.89
CA MET A 225 -16.07 28.62 8.88
C MET A 225 -15.84 27.14 8.50
N PHE A 226 -14.60 26.76 8.22
CA PHE A 226 -14.23 25.40 7.83
C PHE A 226 -14.55 24.40 8.94
N ARG A 227 -14.20 24.71 10.19
CA ARG A 227 -14.52 23.90 11.38
C ARG A 227 -16.01 23.61 11.51
N ASN A 228 -16.86 24.59 11.17
CA ASN A 228 -18.32 24.48 11.19
C ASN A 228 -18.91 23.87 9.89
N GLY A 229 -18.07 23.42 8.95
CA GLY A 229 -18.51 22.78 7.71
C GLY A 229 -19.11 23.74 6.68
N VAL A 230 -18.82 25.04 6.82
CA VAL A 230 -19.32 26.07 5.88
C VAL A 230 -18.58 25.96 4.55
N ARG A 231 -19.33 26.00 3.45
CA ARG A 231 -18.74 26.07 2.09
C ARG A 231 -18.04 27.39 1.89
N MET A 232 -16.83 27.36 1.33
CA MET A 232 -16.01 28.54 1.14
C MET A 232 -15.82 28.82 -0.35
N ASP A 233 -15.90 30.10 -0.72
CA ASP A 233 -15.59 30.58 -2.06
C ASP A 233 -14.09 30.45 -2.34
N LEU A 234 -13.74 29.77 -3.45
CA LEU A 234 -12.34 29.57 -3.87
C LEU A 234 -11.60 30.88 -4.09
N ALA A 235 -12.28 31.90 -4.64
CA ALA A 235 -11.65 33.20 -4.93
C ALA A 235 -11.19 33.93 -3.67
N ARG A 236 -11.69 33.53 -2.49
CA ARG A 236 -11.36 34.14 -1.20
C ARG A 236 -10.28 33.38 -0.44
N ILE A 237 -9.82 32.23 -0.94
CA ILE A 237 -8.80 31.39 -0.28
C ILE A 237 -7.44 31.64 -0.92
N ASN A 238 -6.49 32.11 -0.13
CA ASN A 238 -5.13 32.34 -0.60
C ASN A 238 -4.38 31.00 -0.74
N GLY A 239 -3.57 30.89 -1.79
CA GLY A 239 -2.65 29.76 -1.99
C GLY A 239 -3.27 28.52 -2.62
N VAL A 240 -4.51 28.57 -3.11
CA VAL A 240 -5.05 27.51 -3.97
C VAL A 240 -4.23 27.47 -5.27
N PRO A 241 -3.54 26.35 -5.59
CA PRO A 241 -2.77 26.28 -6.82
C PRO A 241 -3.68 26.40 -8.06
N GLN A 242 -3.26 27.18 -9.05
CA GLN A 242 -4.03 27.34 -10.29
C GLN A 242 -4.18 26.00 -11.00
N SER A 243 -5.39 25.71 -11.46
CA SER A 243 -5.71 24.49 -12.24
C SER A 243 -5.45 23.16 -11.51
N HIS A 244 -5.29 23.17 -10.19
CA HIS A 244 -5.24 21.95 -9.38
C HIS A 244 -6.65 21.48 -9.05
N ASP A 245 -7.00 20.23 -9.33
CA ASP A 245 -8.31 19.62 -9.04
C ASP A 245 -8.22 18.49 -7.99
N GLY A 246 -7.01 18.18 -7.53
CA GLY A 246 -6.74 17.16 -6.54
C GLY A 246 -7.03 17.57 -5.09
N LEU A 247 -6.64 16.68 -4.17
CA LEU A 247 -6.73 16.97 -2.74
C LEU A 247 -5.81 18.12 -2.33
N LEU A 248 -6.29 18.93 -1.38
CA LEU A 248 -5.58 20.01 -0.72
C LEU A 248 -5.58 19.74 0.79
N ARG A 249 -4.43 19.93 1.43
CA ARG A 249 -4.35 20.03 2.89
C ARG A 249 -4.87 21.39 3.31
N VAL A 250 -5.82 21.41 4.25
CA VAL A 250 -6.40 22.64 4.78
C VAL A 250 -5.79 22.90 6.14
N LEU A 251 -4.98 23.95 6.24
CA LEU A 251 -4.36 24.38 7.49
C LEU A 251 -5.06 25.62 8.03
N GLY A 252 -5.28 25.64 9.33
CA GLY A 252 -5.90 26.76 10.05
C GLY A 252 -4.97 27.96 10.18
N ASN A 253 -5.45 28.98 10.88
CA ASN A 253 -4.68 30.20 11.12
C ASN A 253 -3.37 29.91 11.86
N ASP A 254 -3.41 28.96 12.81
CA ASP A 254 -2.27 28.59 13.64
C ASP A 254 -1.42 27.47 12.99
N ARG A 255 -1.60 27.25 11.68
CA ARG A 255 -0.98 26.17 10.89
C ARG A 255 -1.29 24.76 11.37
N GLU A 256 -2.32 24.59 12.18
CA GLU A 256 -2.80 23.26 12.53
C GLU A 256 -3.52 22.62 11.33
N PHE A 257 -3.40 21.31 11.19
CA PHE A 257 -4.08 20.57 10.14
C PHE A 257 -5.57 20.37 10.49
N LEU A 258 -6.46 21.01 9.72
CA LEU A 258 -7.90 20.96 9.96
C LEU A 258 -8.59 19.84 9.17
N GLY A 259 -8.08 19.51 7.98
CA GLY A 259 -8.81 18.69 7.03
C GLY A 259 -8.17 18.57 5.66
N VAL A 260 -8.87 17.85 4.79
CA VAL A 260 -8.61 17.84 3.36
C VAL A 260 -9.82 18.30 2.57
N ALA A 261 -9.57 19.01 1.49
CA ALA A 261 -10.58 19.56 0.61
C ALA A 261 -10.18 19.40 -0.86
N ARG A 262 -11.12 19.64 -1.77
CA ARG A 262 -10.86 19.75 -3.22
C ARG A 262 -11.46 21.05 -3.74
N PRO A 263 -10.79 21.74 -4.65
CA PRO A 263 -11.41 22.86 -5.34
C PRO A 263 -12.40 22.34 -6.39
N SER A 264 -13.60 22.94 -6.41
CA SER A 264 -14.58 22.77 -7.48
C SER A 264 -14.67 24.06 -8.28
N TYR A 265 -14.08 24.06 -9.47
CA TYR A 265 -14.13 25.21 -10.37
C TYR A 265 -15.51 25.42 -11.00
N GLU A 266 -16.32 24.35 -11.11
CA GLU A 266 -17.71 24.44 -11.59
C GLU A 266 -18.59 25.25 -10.62
N THR A 267 -18.47 24.99 -9.32
CA THR A 267 -19.24 25.72 -8.30
C THR A 267 -18.49 26.91 -7.70
N SER A 268 -17.22 27.10 -8.04
CA SER A 268 -16.31 28.07 -7.42
C SER A 268 -16.18 27.89 -5.89
N GLU A 269 -16.28 26.66 -5.40
CA GLU A 269 -16.26 26.34 -3.96
C GLU A 269 -15.09 25.42 -3.58
N LEU A 270 -14.55 25.62 -2.37
CA LEU A 270 -13.71 24.64 -1.71
C LEU A 270 -14.59 23.59 -1.04
N ILE A 271 -14.59 22.39 -1.58
CA ILE A 271 -15.38 21.26 -1.08
C ILE A 271 -14.57 20.51 -0.03
N ALA A 272 -14.99 20.60 1.24
CA ALA A 272 -14.41 19.79 2.30
C ALA A 272 -14.68 18.29 2.04
N VAL A 273 -13.62 17.52 1.81
CA VAL A 273 -13.68 16.07 1.68
C VAL A 273 -13.68 15.44 3.06
N ARG A 274 -12.87 15.99 3.96
CA ARG A 274 -12.79 15.56 5.35
C ARG A 274 -12.41 16.72 6.25
N ASN A 275 -13.19 16.92 7.29
CA ASN A 275 -12.88 17.83 8.39
C ASN A 275 -12.59 16.98 9.64
N PHE A 276 -11.43 17.20 10.27
CA PHE A 276 -11.00 16.49 11.49
C PHE A 276 -11.35 17.23 12.78
N CYS A 277 -11.75 18.50 12.65
CA CYS A 277 -12.16 19.36 13.75
C CYS A 277 -13.67 19.32 14.00
N ALA A 278 -14.47 18.94 13.01
CA ALA A 278 -15.90 18.69 13.17
C ALA A 278 -16.11 17.41 13.98
N GLY A 279 -16.94 17.51 15.04
CA GLY A 279 -17.33 16.42 15.93
C GLY A 279 -17.93 15.23 15.19
#